data_AF-A0A2W7AN77-F1
#
_entry.id   AF-A0A2W7AN77-F1
#
_cell.length_a   1.000
_cell.length_b   1.000
_cell.length_c   1.000
_cell.angle_alpha   90.00
_cell.angle_beta   90.00
_cell.angle_gamma   90.00
#
_symmetry.space_group_name_H-M   'P 1'
#
loop_
_entity.id
_entity.type
_entity.pdbx_description
1 polymer ?
#
loop_
_entity_poly.entity_id
_entity_poly.type
_entity_poly.pdbx_seq_one_letter_code
_entity_poly.pdbx_strand_id
1 'polypeptide(L)'
;MTAIPNNEKWYIAELVMECQTEDEPRNVVHVNILLVQANSSEDAFVKAEQLGRESEHFYLNPNSKVVTWIYRGLRDLMVIDDELEHGAELMFEEEIGISEEDVQAMLSQKSQLNVFRPHKPRDADFPSYGSKDILDEVDRMINPEMIDPDKN
;
A
#
# COMPACT_ATOMS: atom_id res chain seq x y z
N MET A 1 12.66 -39.20 7.79
CA MET A 1 12.88 -38.10 6.82
C MET A 1 12.92 -36.82 7.64
N THR A 2 14.11 -36.27 7.85
CA THR A 2 14.30 -35.07 8.66
C THR A 2 13.95 -33.88 7.77
N ALA A 3 12.92 -33.11 8.13
CA ALA A 3 12.60 -31.87 7.45
C ALA A 3 13.83 -30.95 7.50
N ILE A 4 14.31 -30.52 6.35
CA ILE A 4 15.28 -29.44 6.27
C ILE A 4 14.59 -28.23 6.90
N PRO A 5 15.16 -27.56 7.91
CA PRO A 5 14.54 -26.36 8.45
C PRO A 5 14.38 -25.36 7.31
N ASN A 6 13.13 -24.99 7.02
CA ASN A 6 12.85 -24.02 5.98
C ASN A 6 13.45 -22.70 6.45
N ASN A 7 14.47 -22.20 5.76
CA ASN A 7 15.11 -20.93 6.09
C ASN A 7 14.31 -19.73 5.54
N GLU A 8 13.13 -20.01 4.96
CA GLU A 8 12.18 -19.02 4.49
C GLU A 8 11.48 -18.37 5.67
N LYS A 9 11.56 -17.04 5.73
CA LYS A 9 10.83 -16.19 6.66
C LYS A 9 9.94 -15.23 5.90
N TRP A 10 8.95 -14.70 6.60
CA TRP A 10 8.16 -13.57 6.14
C TRP A 10 8.80 -12.27 6.60
N TYR A 11 8.69 -11.24 5.77
CA TYR A 11 9.15 -9.89 6.03
C TYR A 11 8.03 -8.91 5.70
N ILE A 12 8.06 -7.75 6.34
CA ILE A 12 7.26 -6.58 5.99
C ILE A 12 8.17 -5.58 5.31
N ALA A 13 7.81 -5.16 4.10
CA ALA A 13 8.45 -4.08 3.39
C ALA A 13 7.52 -2.86 3.35
N GLU A 14 8.05 -1.69 3.69
CA GLU A 14 7.36 -0.41 3.50
C GLU A 14 7.91 0.30 2.27
N LEU A 15 7.12 0.37 1.20
CA LEU A 15 7.53 0.96 -0.08
C LEU A 15 7.03 2.39 -0.17
N VAL A 16 7.94 3.34 -0.42
CA VAL A 16 7.58 4.75 -0.65
C VAL A 16 7.29 4.95 -2.14
N MET A 17 6.03 5.21 -2.46
CA MET A 17 5.56 5.51 -3.81
C MET A 17 5.15 6.98 -3.92
N GLU A 18 5.63 7.68 -4.93
CA GLU A 18 5.30 9.07 -5.21
C GLU A 18 4.40 9.18 -6.45
N CYS A 19 3.25 9.82 -6.29
CA CYS A 19 2.34 10.17 -7.36
C CYS A 19 2.50 11.64 -7.74
N GLN A 20 2.73 11.87 -9.03
CA GLN A 20 2.78 13.19 -9.64
C GLN A 20 1.69 13.28 -10.71
N THR A 21 1.04 14.43 -10.81
CA THR A 21 0.04 14.70 -11.85
C THR A 21 0.50 15.90 -12.67
N GLU A 22 0.34 15.83 -14.00
CA GLU A 22 0.60 16.96 -14.89
C GLU A 22 -0.14 18.22 -14.41
N ASP A 23 0.57 19.36 -14.42
CA ASP A 23 0.10 20.68 -13.98
C ASP A 23 -0.28 20.82 -12.49
N GLU A 24 0.01 19.81 -11.65
CA GLU A 24 -0.16 19.88 -10.20
C GLU A 24 1.21 19.87 -9.49
N PRO A 25 1.63 20.98 -8.86
CA PRO A 25 2.93 21.04 -8.17
C PRO A 25 3.01 20.18 -6.91
N ARG A 26 1.87 19.76 -6.34
CA ARG A 26 1.83 18.90 -5.15
C ARG A 26 1.90 17.43 -5.55
N ASN A 27 2.82 16.69 -4.92
CA ASN A 27 2.85 15.24 -5.01
C ASN A 27 1.95 14.60 -3.93
N VAL A 28 1.61 13.33 -4.16
CA VAL A 28 1.02 12.46 -3.13
C VAL A 28 2.00 11.33 -2.86
N VAL A 29 2.26 11.04 -1.60
CA VAL A 29 3.15 9.95 -1.19
C VAL A 29 2.34 8.86 -0.52
N HIS A 30 2.48 7.64 -1.00
CA HIS A 30 1.97 6.44 -0.34
C HIS A 30 3.14 5.69 0.30
N VAL A 31 2.90 5.16 1.50
CA VAL A 31 3.73 4.11 2.10
C VAL A 31 2.93 2.82 1.99
N ASN A 32 3.31 1.96 1.06
CA ASN A 32 2.65 0.67 0.85
C ASN A 32 3.32 -0.39 1.72
N ILE A 33 2.53 -1.08 2.54
CA ILE A 33 3.03 -2.16 3.40
C ILE A 33 2.77 -3.49 2.71
N LEU A 34 3.83 -4.26 2.43
CA LEU A 34 3.77 -5.53 1.70
C LEU A 34 4.42 -6.67 2.49
N LEU A 35 3.86 -7.87 2.36
CA LEU A 35 4.51 -9.11 2.79
C LEU A 35 5.51 -9.59 1.74
N VAL A 36 6.70 -9.99 2.19
CA VAL A 36 7.76 -10.54 1.34
C VAL A 36 8.24 -11.87 1.92
N GLN A 37 8.13 -12.95 1.14
CA GLN A 37 8.70 -14.24 1.51
C GLN A 37 10.15 -14.34 1.02
N ALA A 38 11.10 -14.58 1.92
CA ALA A 38 12.51 -14.61 1.57
C ALA A 38 13.34 -15.55 2.44
N ASN A 39 14.46 -16.03 1.88
CA ASN A 39 15.37 -16.96 2.54
C ASN A 39 16.42 -16.26 3.43
N SER A 40 16.51 -14.93 3.35
CA SER A 40 17.42 -14.09 4.13
C SER A 40 16.99 -12.62 4.02
N SER A 41 17.54 -11.76 4.87
CA SER A 41 17.27 -10.31 4.81
C SER A 41 17.74 -9.68 3.49
N GLU A 42 18.82 -10.18 2.90
CA GLU A 42 19.31 -9.71 1.60
C GLU A 42 18.35 -10.11 0.45
N ASP A 43 17.86 -11.36 0.46
CA ASP A 43 16.85 -11.81 -0.49
C ASP A 43 15.53 -11.02 -0.33
N ALA A 44 15.15 -10.70 0.92
CA ALA A 44 13.99 -9.86 1.21
C ALA A 44 14.16 -8.45 0.64
N PHE A 45 15.33 -7.84 0.81
CA PHE A 45 15.64 -6.52 0.26
C PHE A 45 15.56 -6.50 -1.27
N VAL A 46 16.20 -7.46 -1.94
CA VAL A 46 16.17 -7.58 -3.41
C VAL A 46 14.73 -7.74 -3.91
N LYS A 47 13.93 -8.60 -3.28
CA LYS A 47 12.52 -8.80 -3.65
C LYS A 47 11.66 -7.56 -3.40
N ALA A 48 11.86 -6.87 -2.27
CA ALA A 48 11.12 -5.65 -1.95
C ALA A 48 11.45 -4.51 -2.93
N GLU A 49 12.73 -4.33 -3.28
CA GLU A 49 13.15 -3.39 -4.32
C GLU A 49 12.53 -3.73 -5.68
N GLN A 50 12.50 -5.01 -6.05
CA GLN A 50 11.86 -5.47 -7.27
C GLN A 50 10.35 -5.15 -7.27
N LEU A 51 9.63 -5.45 -6.19
CA LEU A 51 8.20 -5.12 -6.04
C LEU A 51 7.94 -3.62 -6.15
N GLY A 52 8.82 -2.78 -5.60
CA GLY A 52 8.76 -1.33 -5.76
C GLY A 52 8.86 -0.90 -7.22
N ARG A 53 9.86 -1.40 -7.95
CA ARG A 53 10.05 -1.11 -9.38
C ARG A 53 8.87 -1.59 -10.23
N GLU A 54 8.34 -2.77 -9.94
CA GLU A 54 7.17 -3.34 -10.62
C GLU A 54 5.89 -2.53 -10.34
N SER A 55 5.84 -1.78 -9.24
CA SER A 55 4.72 -0.90 -8.88
C SER A 55 4.75 0.46 -9.59
N GLU A 56 5.83 0.80 -10.30
CA GLU A 56 5.92 2.03 -11.09
C GLU A 56 5.01 1.94 -12.32
N HIS A 57 4.16 2.95 -12.52
CA HIS A 57 3.23 2.98 -13.65
C HIS A 57 2.73 4.40 -13.93
N PHE A 58 2.07 4.57 -15.07
CA PHE A 58 1.40 5.82 -15.41
C PHE A 58 0.08 5.57 -16.12
N TYR A 59 -0.83 6.54 -16.06
CA TYR A 59 -2.12 6.50 -16.73
C TYR A 59 -2.66 7.91 -16.95
N LEU A 60 -3.70 8.02 -17.77
CA LEU A 60 -4.48 9.25 -17.89
C LEU A 60 -5.61 9.22 -16.86
N ASN A 61 -5.72 10.26 -16.05
CA ASN A 61 -6.88 10.43 -15.18
C ASN A 61 -8.12 10.94 -15.98
N PRO A 62 -9.31 11.02 -15.39
CA PRO A 62 -10.53 11.49 -16.08
C PRO A 62 -10.44 12.91 -16.69
N ASN A 63 -9.48 13.72 -16.21
CA ASN A 63 -9.22 15.06 -16.75
C ASN A 63 -8.17 15.04 -17.88
N SER A 64 -7.84 13.85 -18.41
CA SER A 64 -6.83 13.64 -19.44
C SER A 64 -5.43 14.14 -19.05
N LYS A 65 -5.13 14.15 -17.75
CA LYS A 65 -3.80 14.48 -17.21
C LYS A 65 -3.03 13.20 -16.94
N VAL A 66 -1.74 13.21 -17.27
CA VAL A 66 -0.84 12.10 -16.96
C VAL A 66 -0.61 12.06 -15.45
N VAL A 67 -0.91 10.92 -14.86
CA VAL A 67 -0.58 10.57 -13.48
C VAL A 67 0.53 9.54 -13.53
N THR A 68 1.62 9.80 -12.81
CA THR A 68 2.81 8.93 -12.76
C THR A 68 3.07 8.51 -11.33
N TRP A 69 3.17 7.21 -11.10
CA TRP A 69 3.62 6.60 -9.85
C TRP A 69 5.07 6.16 -9.98
N ILE A 70 5.92 6.68 -9.08
CA ILE A 70 7.37 6.48 -9.07
C ILE A 70 7.77 5.83 -7.75
N TYR A 71 8.60 4.81 -7.81
CA TYR A 71 9.16 4.16 -6.63
C TYR A 71 10.37 4.95 -6.11
N ARG A 72 10.30 5.35 -4.85
CA ARG A 72 11.32 6.19 -4.21
C ARG A 72 12.30 5.39 -3.35
N GLY A 73 11.97 4.16 -2.98
CA GLY A 73 12.78 3.30 -2.13
C GLY A 73 11.98 2.70 -0.98
N LEU A 74 12.64 1.87 -0.19
CA LEU A 74 12.09 1.31 1.05
C LEU A 74 12.22 2.34 2.19
N ARG A 75 11.13 2.52 2.94
CA ARG A 75 11.14 3.21 4.23
C ARG A 75 11.63 2.28 5.34
N ASP A 76 11.22 1.01 5.30
CA ASP A 76 11.59 -0.01 6.27
C ASP A 76 11.50 -1.42 5.68
N LEU A 77 12.20 -2.38 6.30
CA LEU A 77 12.18 -3.80 6.00
C LEU A 77 12.40 -4.62 7.28
N MET A 78 11.35 -5.24 7.77
CA MET A 78 11.33 -5.96 9.04
C MET A 78 11.08 -7.45 8.83
N VAL A 79 11.69 -8.32 9.64
CA VAL A 79 11.38 -9.75 9.66
C VAL A 79 10.18 -9.98 10.58
N ILE A 80 9.28 -10.88 10.17
CA ILE A 80 8.22 -11.41 11.03
C ILE A 80 8.78 -12.68 11.67
N ASP A 81 8.91 -12.68 12.99
CA ASP A 81 9.43 -13.84 13.73
C ASP A 81 8.34 -14.85 14.12
N ASP A 82 7.07 -14.42 14.13
CA ASP A 82 5.91 -15.28 14.37
C ASP A 82 5.46 -16.03 13.12
N GLU A 83 4.80 -17.17 13.31
CA GLU A 83 4.05 -17.83 12.24
C GLU A 83 2.82 -16.98 11.87
N LEU A 84 2.48 -16.91 10.59
CA LEU A 84 1.32 -16.12 10.13
C LEU A 84 -0.01 -16.79 10.50
N GLU A 85 -0.47 -16.54 11.72
CA GLU A 85 -1.73 -17.06 12.26
C GLU A 85 -2.52 -16.01 13.05
N HIS A 86 -3.68 -16.40 13.59
CA HIS A 86 -4.49 -15.49 14.39
C HIS A 86 -3.75 -15.06 15.66
N GLY A 87 -3.55 -13.75 15.79
CA GLY A 87 -2.82 -13.18 16.93
C GLY A 87 -1.32 -13.04 16.72
N ALA A 88 -0.81 -13.42 15.54
CA ALA A 88 0.60 -13.22 15.18
C ALA A 88 0.96 -11.73 15.16
N GLU A 89 2.10 -11.39 15.75
CA GLU A 89 2.66 -10.05 15.67
C GLU A 89 3.31 -9.84 14.31
N LEU A 90 2.87 -8.80 13.60
CA LEU A 90 3.40 -8.44 12.28
C LEU A 90 4.57 -7.45 12.39
N MET A 91 4.48 -6.50 13.32
CA MET A 91 5.48 -5.47 13.56
C MET A 91 5.37 -4.99 15.01
N PHE A 92 6.48 -4.48 15.54
CA PHE A 92 6.56 -3.90 16.88
C PHE A 92 7.31 -2.57 16.83
N GLU A 93 6.79 -1.56 17.54
CA GLU A 93 7.42 -0.26 17.72
C GLU A 93 7.55 0.03 19.22
N GLU A 94 8.69 0.58 19.64
CA GLU A 94 8.94 0.96 21.04
C GLU A 94 9.22 2.47 21.16
N GLU A 95 8.47 3.15 22.03
CA GLU A 95 8.73 4.53 22.42
C GLU A 95 9.05 4.62 23.92
N ILE A 96 10.19 5.22 24.27
CA ILE A 96 10.67 5.32 25.65
C ILE A 96 10.45 6.74 26.19
N GLY A 97 9.84 6.84 27.37
CA GLY A 97 9.72 8.10 28.11
C GLY A 97 8.57 9.01 27.65
N ILE A 98 7.58 8.44 26.96
CA ILE A 98 6.37 9.16 26.54
C ILE A 98 5.45 9.47 27.73
N SER A 99 4.73 10.59 27.65
CA SER A 99 3.79 11.00 28.71
C SER A 99 2.49 10.19 28.65
N GLU A 100 1.73 10.17 29.75
CA GLU A 100 0.38 9.57 29.74
C GLU A 100 -0.52 10.24 28.70
N GLU A 101 -0.37 11.55 28.47
CA GLU A 101 -1.13 12.27 27.44
C GLU A 101 -0.83 11.74 26.04
N ASP A 102 0.46 11.49 25.74
CA ASP A 102 0.88 10.93 24.46
C ASP A 102 0.40 9.48 24.28
N VAL A 103 0.47 8.66 25.34
CA VAL A 103 -0.09 7.30 25.35
C VAL A 103 -1.58 7.33 25.03
N GLN A 104 -2.34 8.24 25.66
CA GLN A 104 -3.77 8.37 25.38
C GLN A 104 -4.04 8.87 23.94
N ALA A 105 -3.14 9.70 23.38
CA ALA A 105 -3.26 10.17 22.00
C ALA A 105 -3.03 9.07 20.95
N MET A 106 -2.30 8.01 21.29
CA MET A 106 -2.12 6.84 20.42
C MET A 106 -3.41 5.99 20.31
N LEU A 107 -4.32 6.09 21.28
CA LEU A 107 -5.54 5.28 21.32
C LEU A 107 -6.62 5.83 20.38
N SER A 108 -7.04 5.02 19.43
CA SER A 108 -8.20 5.33 18.58
C SER A 108 -9.51 4.86 19.21
N GLN A 109 -10.52 5.72 19.22
CA GLN A 109 -11.89 5.30 19.52
C GLN A 109 -12.37 4.29 18.46
N LYS A 110 -13.25 3.35 18.84
CA LYS A 110 -13.76 2.30 17.93
C LYS A 110 -14.24 2.86 16.58
N SER A 111 -15.00 3.95 16.58
CA SER A 111 -15.53 4.58 15.36
C SER A 111 -14.46 5.27 14.49
N GLN A 112 -13.24 5.42 15.00
CA GLN A 112 -12.09 5.97 14.28
C GLN A 112 -11.14 4.89 13.76
N LEU A 113 -11.27 3.63 14.21
CA LEU A 113 -10.55 2.51 13.62
C LEU A 113 -10.96 2.35 12.15
N ASN A 114 -9.99 2.16 11.25
CA ASN A 114 -10.19 2.20 9.80
C ASN A 114 -11.36 1.35 9.29
N VAL A 115 -11.57 0.16 9.87
CA VAL A 115 -12.67 -0.75 9.48
C VAL A 115 -14.07 -0.27 9.89
N PHE A 116 -14.18 0.55 10.93
CA PHE A 116 -15.46 1.08 11.43
C PHE A 116 -15.69 2.55 11.05
N ARG A 117 -14.69 3.20 10.45
CA ARG A 117 -14.78 4.61 10.09
C ARG A 117 -15.84 4.82 9.02
N PRO A 118 -16.80 5.75 9.19
CA PRO A 118 -17.78 6.04 8.16
C PRO A 118 -17.09 6.58 6.91
N HIS A 119 -17.44 6.03 5.75
CA HIS A 119 -16.95 6.52 4.47
C HIS A 119 -17.46 7.96 4.27
N LYS A 120 -16.56 8.94 4.34
CA LYS A 120 -16.88 10.30 3.94
C LYS A 120 -16.60 10.42 2.44
N PRO A 121 -17.54 10.92 1.63
CA PRO A 121 -17.23 11.24 0.25
C PRO A 121 -16.04 12.21 0.22
N ARG A 122 -15.08 11.96 -0.67
CA ARG A 122 -13.97 12.91 -0.90
C ARG A 122 -14.56 14.23 -1.37
N ASP A 123 -14.05 15.35 -0.85
CA ASP A 123 -14.38 16.68 -1.34
C ASP A 123 -14.01 16.78 -2.83
N ALA A 124 -14.91 17.35 -3.64
CA ALA A 124 -14.76 17.44 -5.09
C ALA A 124 -13.54 18.27 -5.53
N ASP A 125 -12.99 19.09 -4.63
CA ASP A 125 -11.83 19.95 -4.88
C ASP A 125 -10.47 19.23 -4.72
N PHE A 126 -10.46 17.96 -4.30
CA PHE A 126 -9.24 17.15 -4.27
C PHE A 126 -8.95 16.53 -5.64
N PRO A 127 -7.71 16.62 -6.16
CA PRO A 127 -7.36 15.95 -7.40
C PRO A 127 -7.63 14.44 -7.29
N SER A 128 -8.17 13.86 -8.36
CA SER A 128 -8.48 12.43 -8.38
C SER A 128 -7.19 11.61 -8.49
N TYR A 129 -6.58 11.31 -7.35
CA TYR A 129 -5.49 10.34 -7.21
C TYR A 129 -6.01 8.89 -7.06
N GLY A 130 -7.24 8.63 -7.52
CA GLY A 130 -7.80 7.27 -7.49
C GLY A 130 -6.90 6.32 -8.25
N SER A 131 -6.62 5.15 -7.65
CA SER A 131 -5.92 4.06 -8.33
C SER A 131 -6.61 3.77 -9.65
N LYS A 132 -5.83 3.50 -10.70
CA LYS A 132 -6.36 3.09 -12.00
C LYS A 132 -7.37 1.95 -11.86
N ASP A 133 -7.12 0.98 -10.98
CA ASP A 133 -8.04 -0.16 -10.78
C ASP A 133 -9.42 0.27 -10.28
N ILE A 134 -9.47 1.29 -9.40
CA ILE A 134 -10.73 1.85 -8.91
C ILE A 134 -11.42 2.66 -10.01
N LEU A 135 -10.65 3.40 -10.81
CA LEU A 135 -11.20 4.13 -11.96
C LEU A 135 -11.76 3.18 -13.03
N ASP A 136 -11.04 2.10 -13.33
CA ASP A 136 -11.44 1.05 -14.27
C ASP A 136 -12.68 0.31 -13.74
N GLU A 137 -12.75 0.02 -12.44
CA GLU A 137 -13.95 -0.58 -11.82
C GLU A 137 -15.15 0.37 -11.87
N VAL A 138 -14.97 1.65 -11.54
CA VAL A 138 -16.02 2.67 -11.65
C VAL A 138 -16.48 2.83 -13.09
N ASP A 139 -15.56 2.85 -14.06
CA ASP A 139 -15.91 2.93 -15.48
C ASP A 139 -16.70 1.70 -15.93
N ARG A 140 -16.33 0.48 -15.48
CA ARG A 140 -17.12 -0.74 -15.74
C ARG A 140 -18.53 -0.68 -15.13
N MET A 141 -18.68 -0.06 -13.96
CA MET A 141 -19.99 0.10 -13.31
C MET A 141 -20.87 1.14 -14.01
N ILE A 142 -20.28 2.17 -14.61
CA ILE A 142 -21.00 3.28 -15.27
C ILE A 142 -21.26 2.98 -16.75
N ASN A 143 -20.36 2.27 -17.44
CA ASN A 143 -20.42 1.93 -18.87
C ASN A 143 -20.41 0.40 -19.12
N PRO A 144 -21.45 -0.34 -18.69
CA PRO A 144 -21.47 -1.80 -18.80
C PRO A 144 -21.52 -2.35 -20.24
N GLU A 145 -21.80 -1.52 -21.25
CA GLU A 145 -21.96 -1.93 -22.66
C GLU A 145 -20.66 -1.94 -23.48
N MET A 146 -19.50 -1.58 -22.92
CA MET A 146 -18.21 -1.69 -23.63
C MET A 146 -17.54 -3.07 -23.52
N ILE A 147 -18.30 -4.11 -23.18
CA ILE A 147 -17.80 -5.48 -23.13
C ILE A 147 -18.10 -6.16 -24.47
N ASP A 148 -17.05 -6.24 -25.30
CA ASP A 148 -16.85 -7.15 -26.45
C ASP A 148 -17.23 -6.64 -27.86
N PRO A 149 -16.28 -6.08 -28.64
CA PRO A 149 -16.48 -5.77 -30.06
C PRO A 149 -16.42 -6.98 -31.00
N ASP A 150 -16.13 -8.21 -30.52
CA ASP A 150 -15.92 -9.40 -31.37
C ASP A 150 -17.03 -10.47 -31.26
N LYS A 151 -18.22 -10.11 -30.78
CA LYS A 151 -19.44 -10.92 -30.98
C LYS A 151 -20.28 -10.43 -32.15
N ASN A 152 -19.86 -10.80 -33.36
CA ASN A 152 -20.76 -11.11 -34.49
C ASN A 152 -20.06 -12.01 -35.52
#